data_AF-S5TJS7-F1
#
_entry.id   AF-S5TJS7-F1
#
_cell.length_a   1.000
_cell.length_b   1.000
_cell.length_c   1.000
_cell.angle_alpha   90.00
_cell.angle_beta   90.00
_cell.angle_gamma   90.00
#
_symmetry.space_group_name_H-M   'P 1'
#
loop_
_entity.id
_entity.type
_entity.pdbx_description
1 polymer ?
#
loop_
_entity_poly.entity_id
_entity_poly.type
_entity_poly.pdbx_seq_one_letter_code
_entity_poly.pdbx_strand_id
1 'polypeptide(L)'
;MAVKIKLQRIGKIRTPHYRVIIADARTRRSGSVIENIGVYEPKQEPSRIEIDSERAQYWLGVGAQPTEPVLALLKVTGDWQKHKGLEGAEGTLKVAEEKPSKLDLFNQALAEANDAPSAESVVEKKQKAKEEAEAKAAAEAEAAAAAEAAAETESAEGEAEEKKDEE
;
A
#
# COMPACT_ATOMS: atom_id res chain seq x y z
N MET A 1 -9.06 22.09 45.45
CA MET A 1 -9.63 20.92 44.75
C MET A 1 -10.15 21.43 43.43
N ALA A 2 -9.56 21.02 42.31
CA ALA A 2 -9.94 21.54 40.99
C ALA A 2 -9.88 20.41 39.97
N VAL A 3 -10.97 20.21 39.24
CA VAL A 3 -11.03 19.27 38.11
C VAL A 3 -10.39 19.95 36.90
N LYS A 4 -9.47 19.25 36.24
CA LYS A 4 -8.77 19.75 35.05
C LYS A 4 -8.98 18.80 33.88
N ILE A 5 -8.98 19.38 32.68
CA ILE A 5 -8.91 18.63 31.43
C ILE A 5 -7.43 18.51 31.04
N LYS A 6 -6.90 17.28 31.07
CA LYS A 6 -5.48 16.97 30.90
C LYS A 6 -5.28 16.01 29.73
N LEU A 7 -4.08 15.99 29.16
CA LEU A 7 -3.65 14.94 28.24
C LEU A 7 -2.96 13.81 29.01
N GLN A 8 -3.54 12.61 28.94
CA GLN A 8 -2.89 11.40 29.43
C GLN A 8 -2.09 10.76 28.30
N ARG A 9 -0.76 10.70 28.47
CA ARG A 9 0.12 10.00 27.52
C ARG A 9 -0.08 8.50 27.64
N ILE A 10 -0.36 7.88 26.50
CA ILE A 10 -0.34 6.44 26.26
C ILE A 10 0.55 6.15 25.04
N GLY A 11 0.67 4.88 24.67
CA GLY A 11 1.47 4.45 23.53
C GLY A 11 2.93 4.15 23.86
N LYS A 12 3.71 3.90 22.80
CA LYS A 12 5.08 3.39 22.89
C LYS A 12 6.09 4.54 22.90
N ILE A 13 7.38 4.20 22.99
CA ILE A 13 8.45 5.16 22.71
C ILE A 13 8.32 5.65 21.25
N ARG A 14 8.59 6.93 20.98
CA ARG A 14 8.51 7.59 19.65
C ARG A 14 7.13 7.64 18.96
N THR A 15 6.12 6.94 19.49
CA THR A 15 4.73 6.99 19.00
C THR A 15 3.80 7.37 20.16
N PRO A 16 3.74 8.66 20.54
CA PRO A 16 2.85 9.10 21.61
C PRO A 16 1.40 9.19 21.11
N HIS A 17 0.50 8.57 21.85
CA HIS A 17 -0.94 8.77 21.72
C HIS A 17 -1.44 9.43 23.01
N TYR A 18 -2.43 10.30 22.91
CA TYR A 18 -2.97 10.99 24.07
C TYR A 18 -4.46 10.75 24.18
N ARG A 19 -4.94 10.58 25.41
CA ARG A 19 -6.36 10.66 25.74
C ARG A 19 -6.66 12.02 26.34
N VAL A 20 -7.74 12.65 25.92
CA VAL A 20 -8.27 13.88 26.51
C VAL A 20 -9.13 13.47 27.70
N ILE A 21 -8.61 13.68 28.91
CA ILE A 21 -9.20 13.15 30.13
C ILE A 21 -9.64 14.24 31.10
N ILE A 22 -10.67 13.92 31.88
CA ILE A 22 -11.13 14.71 33.02
C ILE A 22 -10.60 14.07 34.30
N ALA A 23 -9.78 14.80 35.05
CA ALA A 23 -9.23 14.30 36.31
C ALA A 23 -8.99 15.42 37.34
N ASP A 24 -8.98 15.07 38.63
CA ASP A 24 -8.58 16.00 39.69
C ASP A 24 -7.12 16.47 39.48
N ALA A 25 -6.84 17.72 39.81
CA ALA A 25 -5.52 18.32 39.64
C ALA A 25 -4.39 17.53 40.32
N ARG A 26 -4.66 16.89 41.47
CA ARG A 26 -3.69 16.17 42.31
C ARG A 26 -3.33 14.79 41.79
N THR A 27 -4.09 14.23 40.85
CA THR A 27 -3.79 12.90 40.31
C THR A 27 -2.53 12.93 39.45
N ARG A 28 -1.76 11.83 39.52
CA ARG A 28 -0.62 11.58 38.63
C ARG A 28 -1.05 11.65 37.15
N ARG A 29 -0.13 11.98 36.25
CA ARG A 29 -0.40 12.16 34.81
C ARG A 29 -1.12 10.97 34.16
N SER A 30 -0.73 9.73 34.49
CA SER A 30 -1.35 8.49 34.01
C SER A 30 -2.11 7.79 35.15
N GLY A 31 -2.91 8.57 35.88
CA GLY A 31 -3.58 8.17 37.11
C GLY A 31 -5.01 7.73 36.92
N SER A 32 -5.75 7.74 38.04
CA SER A 32 -7.20 7.57 38.02
C SER A 32 -7.84 8.78 37.32
N VAL A 33 -8.87 8.47 36.53
CA VAL A 33 -9.57 9.39 35.63
C VAL A 33 -11.05 9.32 35.97
N ILE A 34 -11.74 10.46 35.90
CA ILE A 34 -13.19 10.53 36.07
C ILE A 34 -13.87 10.09 34.77
N GLU A 35 -13.46 10.70 33.66
CA GLU A 35 -14.01 10.43 32.33
C GLU A 35 -12.96 10.65 31.22
N ASN A 36 -13.06 9.88 30.15
CA ASN A 36 -12.30 10.09 28.92
C ASN A 36 -13.23 10.66 27.85
N ILE A 37 -12.95 11.88 27.40
CA ILE A 37 -13.81 12.62 26.47
C ILE A 37 -13.24 12.68 25.05
N GLY A 38 -12.06 12.11 24.79
CA GLY A 38 -11.47 12.20 23.46
C GLY A 38 -10.08 11.58 23.29
N VAL A 39 -9.57 11.68 22.07
CA VAL A 39 -8.27 11.17 21.63
C VAL A 39 -7.53 12.23 20.84
N TYR A 40 -6.21 12.27 21.02
CA TYR A 40 -5.31 13.12 20.26
C TYR A 40 -4.08 12.34 19.80
N GLU A 41 -3.85 12.30 18.49
CA GLU A 41 -2.69 11.65 17.86
C GLU A 41 -1.87 12.68 17.05
N PRO A 42 -0.80 13.25 17.63
CA PRO A 42 0.01 14.26 16.95
C PRO A 42 0.87 13.71 15.80
N LYS A 43 1.01 12.38 15.69
CA LYS A 43 1.91 11.76 14.72
C LYS A 43 1.23 11.41 13.39
N GLN A 44 -0.09 11.53 13.33
CA GLN A 44 -0.87 11.40 12.10
C GLN A 44 -0.79 12.71 11.31
N GLU A 45 -0.85 12.61 9.98
CA GLU A 45 -0.95 13.76 9.08
C GLU A 45 -2.25 13.64 8.27
N PRO A 46 -3.24 14.53 8.48
CA PRO A 46 -3.35 15.52 9.56
C PRO A 46 -3.50 14.89 10.96
N SER A 47 -3.18 15.66 12.00
CA SER A 47 -3.27 15.19 13.40
C SER A 47 -4.71 14.79 13.75
N ARG A 48 -4.90 13.55 14.21
CA ARG A 48 -6.22 13.05 14.60
C ARG A 48 -6.64 13.68 15.92
N ILE A 49 -7.75 14.40 15.91
CA ILE A 49 -8.37 15.03 17.08
C ILE A 49 -9.82 14.58 17.11
N GLU A 50 -10.21 13.86 18.14
CA GLU A 50 -11.58 13.42 18.36
C GLU A 50 -11.97 13.82 19.78
N ILE A 51 -12.96 14.69 19.91
CA ILE A 51 -13.48 15.16 21.21
C ILE A 51 -15.00 15.06 21.17
N ASP A 52 -15.58 14.46 22.21
CA ASP A 52 -17.01 14.50 22.44
C ASP A 52 -17.42 15.92 22.85
N SER A 53 -18.00 16.67 21.92
CA SER A 53 -18.43 18.04 22.12
C SER A 53 -19.46 18.17 23.25
N GLU A 54 -20.41 17.23 23.39
CA GLU A 54 -21.45 17.31 24.43
C GLU A 54 -20.83 17.22 25.82
N ARG A 55 -19.96 16.22 26.01
CA ARG A 55 -19.24 16.03 27.29
C ARG A 55 -18.26 17.15 27.56
N ALA A 56 -17.57 17.66 26.54
CA ALA A 56 -16.70 18.82 26.67
C ALA A 56 -17.47 20.05 27.17
N GLN A 57 -18.64 20.35 26.61
CA GLN A 57 -19.48 21.47 27.06
C GLN A 57 -19.95 21.30 28.51
N TYR A 58 -20.38 20.09 28.89
CA TYR A 58 -20.78 19.80 30.27
C TYR A 58 -19.65 20.09 31.25
N TRP A 59 -18.46 19.56 30.99
CA TRP A 59 -17.32 19.71 31.90
C TRP A 59 -16.81 21.15 31.98
N LEU A 60 -16.82 21.88 30.87
CA LEU A 60 -16.52 23.31 30.88
C LEU A 60 -17.58 24.10 31.66
N GLY A 61 -18.86 23.72 31.55
CA GLY A 61 -19.97 24.32 32.30
C GLY A 61 -19.87 24.15 33.82
N VAL A 62 -19.42 22.98 34.31
CA VAL A 62 -19.18 22.75 35.75
C VAL A 62 -17.86 23.36 36.25
N GLY A 63 -17.12 24.07 35.39
CA GLY A 63 -15.91 24.81 35.75
C GLY A 63 -14.60 24.03 35.63
N ALA A 64 -14.58 22.90 34.90
CA ALA A 64 -13.34 22.19 34.63
C ALA A 64 -12.34 23.09 33.88
N GLN A 65 -11.10 23.14 34.37
CA GLN A 65 -10.07 24.01 33.80
C GLN A 65 -9.21 23.24 32.79
N PRO A 66 -9.23 23.59 31.49
CA PRO A 66 -8.36 22.95 30.50
C PRO A 66 -6.90 23.35 30.71
N THR A 67 -5.98 22.43 30.41
CA THR A 67 -4.54 22.74 30.32
C THR A 67 -4.21 23.37 28.96
N GLU A 68 -3.09 24.10 28.86
CA GLU A 68 -2.67 24.79 27.62
C GLU A 68 -2.78 23.95 26.33
N PRO A 69 -2.25 22.72 26.24
CA PRO A 69 -2.37 21.93 25.02
C PRO A 69 -3.83 21.52 24.74
N VAL A 70 -4.61 21.23 25.79
CA VAL A 70 -6.03 20.90 25.62
C VAL A 70 -6.83 22.11 25.16
N LEU A 71 -6.52 23.30 25.68
CA LEU A 71 -7.15 24.55 25.24
C LEU A 71 -6.88 24.80 23.75
N ALA A 72 -5.68 24.50 23.26
CA ALA A 72 -5.37 24.57 21.83
C ALA A 72 -6.23 23.58 21.02
N LEU A 73 -6.39 22.34 21.49
CA LEU A 73 -7.26 21.35 20.82
C LEU A 73 -8.73 21.78 20.81
N LEU A 74 -9.26 22.25 21.95
CA LEU A 74 -10.65 22.73 22.04
C LEU A 74 -10.89 23.95 21.14
N LYS A 75 -9.87 24.79 20.92
CA LYS A 75 -9.94 25.89 19.94
C LYS A 75 -9.96 25.38 18.51
N VAL A 76 -9.18 24.34 18.19
CA VAL A 76 -9.17 23.72 16.86
C VAL A 76 -10.50 23.02 16.58
N THR A 77 -11.12 22.38 17.56
CA THR A 77 -12.45 21.74 17.41
C THR A 77 -13.59 22.77 17.40
N GLY A 78 -13.41 23.94 18.03
CA GLY A 78 -14.44 24.98 18.17
C GLY A 78 -15.25 24.91 19.48
N ASP A 79 -15.04 23.87 20.29
CA ASP A 79 -15.73 23.66 21.56
C ASP A 79 -15.47 24.79 22.57
N TRP A 80 -14.27 25.37 22.56
CA TRP A 80 -13.95 26.48 23.47
C TRP A 80 -14.74 27.74 23.10
N GLN A 81 -14.88 28.02 21.81
CA GLN A 81 -15.56 29.18 21.28
C GLN A 81 -17.07 29.05 21.49
N LYS A 82 -17.61 27.85 21.26
CA LYS A 82 -18.98 27.50 21.64
C LYS A 82 -19.25 27.72 23.12
N HIS A 83 -18.35 27.30 24.01
CA HIS A 83 -18.50 27.51 25.46
C HIS A 83 -18.44 28.98 25.87
N LYS A 84 -17.65 29.81 25.16
CA LYS A 84 -17.52 31.24 25.44
C LYS A 84 -18.52 32.14 24.71
N GLY A 85 -19.35 31.57 23.84
CA GLY A 85 -20.32 32.35 23.05
C GLY A 85 -19.66 33.31 22.06
N LEU A 86 -18.44 32.98 21.60
CA LEU A 86 -17.76 33.75 20.57
C LEU A 86 -18.28 33.27 19.20
N GLU A 87 -19.03 34.11 18.49
CA GLU A 87 -19.60 33.76 17.19
C GLU A 87 -18.50 33.64 16.10
N GLY A 88 -18.58 32.61 15.24
CA GLY A 88 -17.78 32.51 14.01
C GLY A 88 -16.50 31.67 14.04
N ALA A 89 -16.26 30.86 15.07
CA ALA A 89 -15.09 29.99 15.15
C ALA A 89 -15.45 28.50 15.11
N GLU A 90 -16.17 28.12 14.06
CA GLU A 90 -16.32 26.72 13.67
C GLU A 90 -14.92 26.18 13.34
N GLY A 91 -14.50 25.14 14.05
CA GLY A 91 -13.10 24.76 14.22
C GLY A 91 -12.29 24.57 12.93
N THR A 92 -10.98 24.83 13.00
CA THR A 92 -10.02 24.61 11.90
C THR A 92 -9.52 23.15 11.84
N LEU A 93 -10.41 22.18 12.11
CA LEU A 93 -10.03 20.77 12.18
C LEU A 93 -9.80 20.23 10.76
N LYS A 94 -8.58 19.75 10.49
CA LYS A 94 -8.24 19.10 9.22
C LYS A 94 -8.54 17.61 9.31
N VAL A 95 -9.33 17.11 8.38
CA VAL A 95 -9.65 15.68 8.28
C VAL A 95 -8.71 15.03 7.26
N ALA A 96 -8.21 13.84 7.58
CA ALA A 96 -7.39 13.07 6.65
C ALA A 96 -8.26 12.56 5.49
N GLU A 97 -7.79 12.69 4.26
CA GLU A 97 -8.47 12.11 3.10
C GLU A 97 -8.49 10.57 3.24
N GLU A 98 -9.66 9.97 2.97
CA GLU A 98 -9.84 8.53 3.09
C GLU A 98 -8.99 7.81 2.03
N LYS A 99 -8.08 6.95 2.48
CA LYS A 99 -7.27 6.13 1.57
C LYS A 99 -8.19 5.13 0.86
N PRO A 100 -8.03 4.91 -0.46
CA PRO A 100 -8.85 3.96 -1.21
C PRO A 100 -8.76 2.57 -0.58
N SER A 101 -9.90 1.87 -0.52
CA SER A 101 -9.99 0.62 0.22
C SER A 101 -9.15 -0.47 -0.46
N LYS A 102 -8.73 -1.48 0.31
CA LYS A 102 -7.96 -2.60 -0.22
C LYS A 102 -8.70 -3.36 -1.32
N LEU A 103 -10.03 -3.38 -1.26
CA LEU A 103 -10.88 -4.01 -2.28
C LEU A 103 -10.88 -3.18 -3.57
N ASP A 104 -10.95 -1.86 -3.46
CA ASP A 104 -10.90 -0.97 -4.64
C ASP A 104 -9.55 -1.08 -5.35
N LEU A 105 -8.46 -1.13 -4.58
CA LEU A 105 -7.12 -1.36 -5.12
C LEU A 105 -6.98 -2.75 -5.76
N PHE A 106 -7.60 -3.78 -5.18
CA PHE A 106 -7.58 -5.13 -5.73
C PHE A 106 -8.38 -5.24 -7.03
N ASN A 107 -9.58 -4.63 -7.06
CA ASN A 107 -10.44 -4.62 -8.23
C ASN A 107 -9.81 -3.79 -9.37
N GLN A 108 -9.16 -2.68 -9.05
CA GLN A 108 -8.41 -1.87 -10.00
C GLN A 108 -7.24 -2.66 -10.61
N ALA A 109 -6.47 -3.39 -9.79
CA ALA A 109 -5.38 -4.22 -10.27
C ALA A 109 -5.86 -5.39 -11.15
N LEU A 110 -7.02 -5.99 -10.84
CA LEU A 110 -7.62 -7.03 -11.68
C LEU A 110 -8.12 -6.47 -13.02
N ALA A 111 -8.71 -5.28 -13.04
CA ALA A 111 -9.13 -4.62 -14.27
C ALA A 111 -7.92 -4.31 -15.17
N GLU A 112 -6.85 -3.73 -14.61
CA GLU A 112 -5.61 -3.45 -15.34
C GLU A 112 -4.93 -4.72 -15.88
N ALA A 113 -5.01 -5.84 -15.14
CA ALA A 113 -4.51 -7.13 -15.60
C ALA A 113 -5.34 -7.75 -16.73
N ASN A 114 -6.64 -7.47 -16.78
CA ASN A 114 -7.55 -7.95 -17.84
C ASN A 114 -7.50 -7.07 -19.10
N ASP A 115 -7.18 -5.77 -18.96
CA ASP A 115 -7.05 -4.80 -20.07
C ASP A 115 -5.60 -4.66 -20.60
N ALA A 116 -4.64 -5.46 -20.09
CA ALA A 116 -3.29 -5.54 -20.66
C ALA A 116 -3.34 -6.06 -22.12
N PRO A 117 -2.51 -5.55 -23.06
CA PRO A 117 -2.54 -5.97 -24.46
C PRO A 117 -2.39 -7.48 -24.52
N SER A 118 -3.40 -8.12 -25.10
CA SER A 118 -3.76 -9.51 -24.82
C SER A 118 -2.61 -10.47 -25.10
N ALA A 119 -2.68 -11.62 -24.42
CA ALA A 119 -1.89 -12.81 -24.70
C ALA A 119 -1.83 -13.18 -26.20
N GLU A 120 -2.74 -12.67 -27.05
CA GLU A 120 -2.70 -12.86 -28.50
C GLU A 120 -1.44 -12.27 -29.13
N SER A 121 -0.98 -11.08 -28.69
CA SER A 121 0.23 -10.45 -29.22
C SER A 121 1.52 -11.21 -28.86
N VAL A 122 1.52 -11.92 -27.73
CA VAL A 122 2.62 -12.77 -27.28
C VAL A 122 2.54 -14.15 -27.95
N VAL A 123 1.33 -14.68 -28.16
CA VAL A 123 1.09 -15.96 -28.85
C VAL A 123 1.42 -15.86 -30.34
N GLU A 124 1.06 -14.78 -31.04
CA GLU A 124 1.42 -14.55 -32.44
C GLU A 124 2.94 -14.44 -32.64
N LYS A 125 3.63 -13.74 -31.72
CA LYS A 125 5.09 -13.62 -31.76
C LYS A 125 5.78 -14.96 -31.51
N LYS A 126 5.22 -15.77 -30.61
CA LYS A 126 5.74 -17.11 -30.29
C LYS A 126 5.46 -18.13 -31.39
N GLN A 127 4.32 -18.02 -32.07
CA GLN A 127 3.96 -18.87 -33.21
C GLN A 127 4.83 -18.55 -34.42
N LYS A 128 5.03 -17.26 -34.75
CA LYS A 128 5.94 -16.85 -35.83
C LYS A 128 7.39 -17.30 -35.59
N ALA A 129 7.88 -17.19 -34.35
CA ALA A 129 9.22 -17.67 -34.00
C ALA A 129 9.35 -19.20 -34.06
N LYS A 130 8.26 -19.94 -33.85
CA LYS A 130 8.26 -21.41 -33.94
C LYS A 130 8.20 -21.89 -35.40
N GLU A 131 7.39 -21.25 -36.25
CA GLU A 131 7.35 -21.53 -37.68
C GLU A 131 8.70 -21.22 -38.37
N GLU A 132 9.37 -20.13 -38.00
CA GLU A 132 10.68 -19.79 -38.56
C GLU A 132 11.78 -20.78 -38.12
N ALA A 133 11.67 -21.31 -36.89
CA ALA A 133 12.57 -22.35 -36.39
C ALA A 133 12.31 -23.72 -37.03
N GLU A 134 11.05 -24.11 -37.26
CA GLU A 134 10.69 -25.35 -37.96
C GLU A 134 11.05 -25.28 -39.45
N ALA A 135 10.88 -24.12 -40.11
CA ALA A 135 11.30 -23.92 -41.49
C ALA A 135 12.82 -24.00 -41.65
N LYS A 136 13.58 -23.49 -40.67
CA LYS A 136 15.04 -23.59 -40.67
C LYS A 136 15.53 -25.01 -40.38
N ALA A 137 14.86 -25.73 -39.48
CA ALA A 137 15.17 -27.13 -39.18
C ALA A 137 14.82 -28.08 -40.35
N ALA A 138 13.74 -27.81 -41.09
CA ALA A 138 13.39 -28.58 -42.28
C ALA A 138 14.39 -28.35 -43.42
N ALA A 139 14.87 -27.12 -43.63
CA ALA A 139 15.90 -26.81 -44.62
C ALA A 139 17.26 -27.44 -44.29
N GLU A 140 17.60 -27.55 -43.00
CA GLU A 140 18.85 -28.18 -42.55
C GLU A 140 18.79 -29.71 -42.63
N ALA A 141 17.61 -30.31 -42.42
CA ALA A 141 17.38 -31.74 -42.61
C ALA A 141 17.39 -32.16 -44.09
N GLU A 142 16.87 -31.31 -44.99
CA GLU A 142 16.92 -31.56 -46.44
C GLU A 142 18.36 -31.40 -46.99
N ALA A 143 19.15 -30.47 -46.44
CA ALA A 143 20.57 -30.33 -46.76
C ALA A 143 21.43 -31.50 -46.24
N ALA A 144 21.09 -32.08 -45.08
CA ALA A 144 21.76 -33.27 -44.55
C ALA A 144 21.44 -34.54 -45.36
N ALA A 145 20.18 -34.70 -45.81
CA ALA A 145 19.79 -35.83 -46.65
C ALA A 145 20.42 -35.76 -48.06
N ALA A 146 20.63 -34.56 -48.61
CA ALA A 146 21.35 -34.38 -49.87
C ALA A 146 22.86 -34.67 -49.76
N ALA A 147 23.46 -34.47 -48.57
CA ALA A 147 24.86 -34.81 -48.32
C ALA A 147 25.08 -36.32 -48.14
N GLU A 148 24.11 -37.05 -47.57
CA GLU A 148 24.18 -38.50 -47.42
C GLU A 148 23.99 -39.25 -48.76
N ALA A 149 23.15 -38.72 -49.66
CA ALA A 149 22.98 -39.27 -51.01
C ALA A 149 24.21 -39.07 -51.95
N ALA A 150 25.06 -38.08 -51.65
CA ALA A 150 26.32 -37.86 -52.37
C ALA A 150 27.44 -38.81 -51.91
N ALA A 151 27.39 -39.32 -50.67
CA ALA A 151 28.40 -40.26 -50.15
C ALA A 151 28.18 -41.71 -50.64
N GLU A 152 26.96 -42.09 -51.01
CA GLU A 152 26.66 -43.44 -51.53
C GLU A 152 26.93 -43.60 -53.05
N THR A 153 27.22 -42.51 -53.78
CA THR A 153 27.61 -42.58 -55.20
C THR A 153 29.11 -42.71 -55.44
N GLU A 154 29.98 -42.43 -54.46
CA GLU A 154 31.44 -42.60 -54.59
C GLU A 154 31.93 -43.99 -54.15
N SER A 155 31.08 -44.80 -53.48
CA SER A 155 31.43 -46.18 -53.09
C SER A 155 31.14 -47.23 -54.17
N ALA A 156 30.60 -46.83 -55.33
CA ALA A 156 30.31 -47.73 -56.46
C ALA A 156 31.39 -47.74 -57.56
N GLU A 157 32.43 -46.90 -57.47
CA GLU A 157 33.54 -46.85 -58.47
C GLU A 157 34.86 -47.45 -57.96
N GLY A 158 34.95 -47.84 -56.68
CA GLY A 158 36.19 -48.35 -56.06
C GLY A 158 36.44 -49.86 -56.13
N GLU A 159 35.53 -50.67 -56.65
CA GLU A 159 35.66 -52.15 -56.65
C GLU A 159 36.07 -52.76 -58.01
N ALA A 160 36.49 -51.93 -58.98
CA ALA A 160 36.86 -52.39 -60.33
C ALA A 160 38.38 -52.44 -60.65
N GLU A 161 39.28 -51.98 -59.78
CA GLU A 161 40.70 -51.84 -60.17
C GLU A 161 41.74 -52.17 -59.07
N GLU A 162 41.62 -53.26 -58.29
CA GLU A 162 42.82 -53.82 -57.60
C GLU A 162 42.63 -55.26 -57.10
N LYS A 163 42.49 -56.24 -58.00
CA LYS A 163 42.89 -57.64 -57.73
C LYS A 163 43.22 -58.41 -59.00
N LYS A 164 44.01 -57.75 -59.86
CA LYS A 164 44.65 -58.36 -61.01
C LYS A 164 46.14 -58.03 -61.00
N ASP A 165 46.82 -58.16 -59.87
CA ASP A 165 48.27 -58.37 -59.83
C ASP A 165 48.70 -59.00 -58.49
N GLU A 166 49.66 -59.92 -58.60
CA GLU A 166 50.43 -60.65 -57.57
C GLU A 166 49.82 -61.91 -56.88
N GLU A 167 50.17 -63.03 -57.54
CA GLU A 167 50.64 -64.35 -57.06
C GLU A 167 49.65 -65.45 -56.61
#